data_AF-A0A9J7BQ45-F1
#
_entry.id   AF-A0A9J7BQ45-F1
#
_cell.length_a   1.000
_cell.length_b   1.000
_cell.length_c   1.000
_cell.angle_alpha   90.00
_cell.angle_beta   90.00
_cell.angle_gamma   90.00
#
_symmetry.space_group_name_H-M   'P 1'
#
loop_
_entity.id
_entity.type
_entity.pdbx_description
1 polymer ?
#
loop_
_entity_poly.entity_id
_entity_poly.type
_entity_poly.pdbx_seq_one_letter_code
_entity_poly.pdbx_strand_id
1 'polypeptide(L)'
;MFKPILALVMVCAGCSCSAQTLGEELSKAGIPASGFSSTDLTQPVNASSGRDQGSNYLVYMRVNRENILSGFPQLVRYDSGTRRLVRKELPVGEKENCCGSPNGITFTRSYQLLEFHLSPSASTVIVTDRSLKPVEILYGFGIREIAPDEVIFTEDMVHFAPAHPERIMLADLRTGASQELYPPKGDALRAAFAKEHKEHMPPHDVCIAMNDPCRPDYYDEAIEFLVANAPERFSIRVSRDAVHSMTKDADPDSVASDRAFYVYQRREGQWFYCSQPLSGTTDEGPNCLPSLPVVADGAPEFQRPLIRRVN
;
A
#
# COMPACT_ATOMS: atom_id res chain seq x y z
N MET A 1 34.44 -13.98 -39.48
CA MET A 1 33.04 -13.59 -39.74
C MET A 1 32.49 -12.97 -38.46
N PHE A 2 32.53 -11.65 -38.34
CA PHE A 2 31.93 -10.90 -37.23
C PHE A 2 30.57 -10.39 -37.69
N LYS A 3 29.49 -10.76 -36.99
CA LYS A 3 28.16 -10.18 -37.18
C LYS A 3 28.09 -8.86 -36.39
N PRO A 4 27.68 -7.74 -37.00
CA PRO A 4 27.38 -6.53 -36.23
C PRO A 4 26.03 -6.70 -35.54
N ILE A 5 26.00 -6.45 -34.23
CA ILE A 5 24.76 -6.30 -33.45
C ILE A 5 24.22 -4.90 -33.78
N LEU A 6 23.07 -4.86 -34.44
CA LEU A 6 22.33 -3.65 -34.74
C LEU A 6 21.71 -3.15 -33.42
N ALA A 7 22.25 -2.07 -32.85
CA ALA A 7 21.66 -1.39 -31.72
C ALA A 7 20.38 -0.67 -32.18
N LEU A 8 19.22 -1.19 -31.78
CA LEU A 8 17.92 -0.57 -31.98
C LEU A 8 17.80 0.59 -30.99
N VAL A 9 18.07 1.81 -31.44
CA VAL A 9 17.79 3.04 -30.69
C VAL A 9 16.27 3.24 -30.67
N MET A 10 15.63 2.87 -29.56
CA MET A 10 14.22 3.15 -29.32
C MET A 10 14.08 4.64 -29.00
N VAL A 11 13.74 5.43 -30.01
CA VAL A 11 13.36 6.84 -29.86
C VAL A 11 12.02 6.88 -29.14
N CYS A 12 12.04 7.06 -27.82
CA CYS A 12 10.86 7.45 -27.06
C CYS A 12 10.50 8.89 -27.45
N ALA A 13 9.64 9.03 -28.47
CA ALA A 13 8.94 10.28 -28.69
C ALA A 13 8.08 10.55 -27.45
N GLY A 14 8.54 11.49 -26.62
CA GLY A 14 7.82 11.94 -25.44
C GLY A 14 6.50 12.57 -25.85
N CYS A 15 5.44 11.77 -25.90
CA CYS A 15 4.11 12.28 -25.68
C CYS A 15 4.11 12.84 -24.26
N SER A 16 4.25 14.16 -24.14
CA SER A 16 3.82 14.87 -22.94
C SER A 16 2.34 14.52 -22.75
N CYS A 17 2.05 13.51 -21.93
CA CYS A 17 0.71 13.27 -21.45
C CYS A 17 0.33 14.53 -20.68
N SER A 18 -0.38 15.43 -21.34
CA SER A 18 -1.02 16.56 -20.66
C SER A 18 -1.87 15.96 -19.54
N ALA A 19 -1.74 16.50 -18.33
CA ALA A 19 -2.64 16.13 -17.24
C ALA A 19 -4.08 16.32 -17.72
N GLN A 20 -4.94 15.35 -17.38
CA GLN A 20 -6.34 15.39 -17.76
C GLN A 20 -7.04 16.54 -17.05
N THR A 21 -8.04 17.10 -17.71
CA THR A 21 -8.84 18.19 -17.14
C THR A 21 -9.90 17.64 -16.20
N LEU A 22 -10.35 18.45 -15.24
CA LEU A 22 -11.44 18.05 -14.35
C LEU A 22 -12.71 17.69 -15.12
N GLY A 23 -13.03 18.38 -16.22
CA GLY A 23 -14.19 18.07 -17.05
C GLY A 23 -14.11 16.66 -17.67
N GLU A 24 -12.92 16.24 -18.12
CA GLU A 24 -12.70 14.90 -18.65
C GLU A 24 -12.85 13.83 -17.55
N GLU A 25 -12.28 14.06 -16.37
CA GLU A 25 -12.37 13.13 -15.24
C GLU A 25 -13.80 13.00 -14.69
N LEU A 26 -14.55 14.11 -14.59
CA LEU A 26 -15.97 14.08 -14.22
C LEU A 26 -16.79 13.27 -15.23
N SER A 27 -16.54 13.48 -16.53
CA SER A 27 -17.20 12.73 -17.61
C SER A 27 -16.92 11.24 -17.49
N LYS A 28 -15.65 10.86 -17.30
CA LYS A 28 -15.24 9.46 -17.09
C LYS A 28 -15.89 8.83 -15.85
N ALA A 29 -15.99 9.58 -14.76
CA ALA A 29 -16.63 9.14 -13.53
C ALA A 29 -18.18 9.11 -13.62
N GLY A 30 -18.79 9.61 -14.70
CA GLY A 30 -20.25 9.72 -14.82
C GLY A 30 -20.85 10.75 -13.86
N ILE A 31 -20.13 11.85 -13.61
CA ILE A 31 -20.53 12.97 -12.76
C ILE A 31 -20.88 14.16 -13.67
N PRO A 32 -22.08 14.77 -13.54
CA PRO A 32 -22.46 15.89 -14.40
C PRO A 32 -21.65 17.15 -14.10
N ALA A 33 -21.23 17.83 -15.16
CA ALA A 33 -20.44 19.07 -15.10
C ALA A 33 -21.24 20.29 -14.60
N SER A 34 -22.57 20.21 -14.50
CA SER A 34 -23.44 21.35 -14.19
C SER A 34 -23.21 21.99 -12.80
N GLY A 35 -22.49 21.32 -11.91
CA GLY A 35 -22.09 21.85 -10.61
C GLY A 35 -20.70 22.52 -10.57
N PHE A 36 -20.07 22.72 -11.73
CA PHE A 36 -18.70 23.24 -11.84
C PHE A 36 -18.65 24.46 -12.75
N SER A 37 -17.75 25.40 -12.45
CA SER A 37 -17.51 26.54 -13.32
C SER A 37 -16.74 26.13 -14.58
N SER A 38 -16.83 26.92 -15.66
CA SER A 38 -16.04 26.66 -16.87
C SER A 38 -14.53 26.66 -16.60
N THR A 39 -14.07 27.48 -15.66
CA THR A 39 -12.68 27.51 -15.20
C THR A 39 -12.29 26.26 -14.43
N ASP A 40 -13.16 25.73 -13.57
CA ASP A 40 -12.90 24.46 -12.89
C ASP A 40 -12.78 23.32 -13.90
N LEU A 41 -13.64 23.28 -14.92
CA LEU A 41 -13.69 22.19 -15.89
C LEU A 41 -12.44 22.08 -16.77
N THR A 42 -11.74 23.19 -17.02
CA THR A 42 -10.50 23.21 -17.81
C THR A 42 -9.23 23.07 -16.95
N GLN A 43 -9.37 23.02 -15.63
CA GLN A 43 -8.25 22.88 -14.70
C GLN A 43 -7.61 21.49 -14.86
N PRO A 44 -6.28 21.41 -15.07
CA PRO A 44 -5.55 20.15 -15.00
C PRO A 44 -5.60 19.54 -13.59
N VAL A 45 -5.87 18.24 -13.52
CA VAL A 45 -5.98 17.49 -12.28
C VAL A 45 -5.29 16.12 -12.39
N ASN A 46 -4.99 15.54 -11.24
CA ASN A 46 -4.76 14.11 -11.08
C ASN A 46 -5.92 13.54 -10.27
N ALA A 47 -6.55 12.46 -10.74
CA ALA A 47 -7.78 11.99 -10.15
C ALA A 47 -7.91 10.47 -10.17
N SER A 48 -8.77 9.97 -9.28
CA SER A 48 -9.25 8.59 -9.27
C SER A 48 -10.75 8.60 -9.00
N SER A 49 -11.45 7.62 -9.57
CA SER A 49 -12.92 7.52 -9.47
C SER A 49 -13.36 6.14 -9.04
N GLY A 50 -14.55 6.07 -8.46
CA GLY A 50 -15.15 4.84 -7.97
C GLY A 50 -16.67 4.94 -7.94
N ARG A 51 -17.34 3.80 -7.81
CA ARG A 51 -18.80 3.73 -7.71
C ARG A 51 -19.19 2.84 -6.55
N ASP A 52 -20.16 3.30 -5.77
CA ASP A 52 -20.74 2.53 -4.67
C ASP A 52 -22.19 2.94 -4.44
N GLN A 53 -23.06 1.96 -4.17
CA GLN A 53 -24.48 2.16 -3.80
C GLN A 53 -25.23 3.17 -4.70
N GLY A 54 -25.01 3.12 -6.03
CA GLY A 54 -25.67 4.02 -6.98
C GLY A 54 -25.14 5.46 -7.03
N SER A 55 -24.05 5.74 -6.30
CA SER A 55 -23.31 7.00 -6.33
C SER A 55 -21.98 6.85 -7.07
N ASN A 56 -21.63 7.87 -7.85
CA ASN A 56 -20.31 8.03 -8.45
C ASN A 56 -19.45 8.95 -7.59
N TYR A 57 -18.19 8.59 -7.40
CA TYR A 57 -17.21 9.33 -6.61
C TYR A 57 -16.01 9.71 -7.47
N LEU A 58 -15.47 10.90 -7.21
CA LEU A 58 -14.21 11.36 -7.78
C LEU A 58 -13.40 12.02 -6.67
N VAL A 59 -12.19 11.52 -6.46
CA VAL A 59 -11.17 12.21 -5.66
C VAL A 59 -10.14 12.79 -6.60
N TYR A 60 -9.77 14.06 -6.42
CA TYR A 60 -8.79 14.71 -7.28
C TYR A 60 -7.93 15.73 -6.55
N MET A 61 -6.73 15.95 -7.11
CA MET A 61 -5.77 16.98 -6.74
C MET A 61 -5.56 17.91 -7.95
N ARG A 62 -5.42 19.22 -7.70
CA ARG A 62 -5.11 20.18 -8.78
C ARG A 62 -3.63 20.06 -9.16
N VAL A 63 -3.36 20.20 -10.45
CA VAL A 63 -2.00 20.20 -10.99
C VAL A 63 -1.66 21.62 -11.45
N ASN A 64 -0.54 22.16 -10.98
CA ASN A 64 -0.07 23.48 -11.40
C ASN A 64 0.64 23.42 -12.77
N ARG A 65 1.13 24.56 -13.27
CA ARG A 65 1.79 24.64 -14.60
C ARG A 65 3.11 23.85 -14.70
N GLU A 66 3.69 23.50 -13.56
CA GLU A 66 4.94 22.72 -13.45
C GLU A 66 4.65 21.22 -13.29
N ASN A 67 3.40 20.80 -13.46
CA ASN A 67 2.91 19.44 -13.20
C ASN A 67 3.06 18.99 -11.73
N ILE A 68 3.05 19.94 -10.79
CA ILE A 68 3.13 19.67 -9.35
C ILE A 68 1.72 19.70 -8.74
N LEU A 69 1.42 18.73 -7.88
CA LEU A 69 0.18 18.69 -7.12
C LEU A 69 0.08 19.90 -6.18
N SER A 70 -1.11 20.49 -6.08
CA SER A 70 -1.33 21.73 -5.32
C SER A 70 -2.69 21.76 -4.64
N GLY A 71 -2.73 22.43 -3.48
CA GLY A 71 -3.94 22.56 -2.66
C GLY A 71 -4.31 21.27 -1.93
N PHE A 72 -5.53 21.25 -1.39
CA PHE A 72 -6.09 20.10 -0.68
C PHE A 72 -6.83 19.14 -1.61
N PRO A 73 -6.84 17.83 -1.30
CA PRO A 73 -7.67 16.87 -2.02
C PRO A 73 -9.14 17.30 -2.04
N GLN A 74 -9.78 17.09 -3.19
CA GLN A 74 -11.18 17.36 -3.40
C GLN A 74 -11.91 16.03 -3.57
N LEU A 75 -13.01 15.84 -2.84
CA LEU A 75 -13.90 14.69 -2.97
C LEU A 75 -15.26 15.15 -3.50
N VAL A 76 -15.70 14.52 -4.57
CA VAL A 76 -17.00 14.74 -5.20
C VAL A 76 -17.80 13.44 -5.11
N ARG A 77 -19.07 13.57 -4.73
CA ARG A 77 -20.07 12.50 -4.83
C ARG A 77 -21.25 12.99 -5.65
N TYR A 78 -21.66 12.17 -6.62
CA TYR A 78 -22.90 12.34 -7.34
C TYR A 78 -23.81 11.13 -7.14
N ASP A 79 -24.97 11.36 -6.53
CA ASP A 79 -26.01 10.36 -6.38
C ASP A 79 -26.93 10.41 -7.62
N SER A 80 -26.96 9.32 -8.38
CA SER A 80 -27.69 9.26 -9.65
C SER A 80 -29.21 9.23 -9.49
N GLY A 81 -29.72 8.67 -8.38
CA GLY A 81 -31.15 8.54 -8.12
C GLY A 81 -31.79 9.86 -7.68
N THR A 82 -31.10 10.59 -6.81
CA THR A 82 -31.54 11.90 -6.29
C THR A 82 -31.02 13.07 -7.11
N ARG A 83 -30.11 12.83 -8.05
CA ARG A 83 -29.37 13.83 -8.83
C ARG A 83 -28.63 14.84 -7.95
N ARG A 84 -28.26 14.44 -6.73
CA ARG A 84 -27.59 15.31 -5.77
C ARG A 84 -26.07 15.24 -5.96
N LEU A 85 -25.47 16.40 -6.19
CA LEU A 85 -24.02 16.59 -6.19
C LEU A 85 -23.57 17.14 -4.84
N VAL A 86 -22.54 16.54 -4.26
CA VAL A 86 -21.85 17.05 -3.07
C VAL A 86 -20.36 17.12 -3.36
N ARG A 87 -19.74 18.25 -3.01
CA ARG A 87 -18.30 18.47 -3.11
C ARG A 87 -17.76 18.86 -1.74
N LYS A 88 -16.62 18.30 -1.36
CA LYS A 88 -15.88 18.64 -0.15
C LYS A 88 -14.40 18.78 -0.46
N GLU A 89 -13.80 19.82 0.10
CA GLU A 89 -12.36 19.88 0.27
C GLU A 89 -12.00 19.09 1.52
N LEU A 90 -10.92 18.31 1.46
CA LEU A 90 -10.41 17.52 2.56
C LEU A 90 -9.15 18.22 3.11
N PRO A 91 -9.26 18.99 4.21
CA PRO A 91 -8.14 19.78 4.75
C PRO A 91 -7.14 18.88 5.51
N VAL A 92 -6.64 17.86 4.82
CA VAL A 92 -5.75 16.82 5.29
C VAL A 92 -4.46 16.98 4.49
N GLY A 93 -3.30 17.08 5.15
CA GLY A 93 -2.01 17.10 4.44
C GLY A 93 -1.00 18.17 4.83
N GLU A 94 -1.37 19.41 5.19
CA GLU A 94 -0.37 20.48 5.40
C GLU A 94 0.63 20.19 6.54
N LYS A 95 0.23 19.41 7.56
CA LYS A 95 1.09 19.00 8.67
C LYS A 95 1.39 17.50 8.69
N GLU A 96 0.77 16.74 7.78
CA GLU A 96 0.61 15.28 7.90
C GLU A 96 1.50 14.47 6.98
N ASN A 97 2.28 15.13 6.11
CA ASN A 97 2.99 14.48 5.00
C ASN A 97 2.06 13.56 4.17
N CYS A 98 0.78 13.90 4.12
CA CYS A 98 -0.20 13.45 3.14
C CYS A 98 -0.38 14.62 2.16
N CYS A 99 -0.79 14.50 0.92
CA CYS A 99 -1.33 13.38 0.18
C CYS A 99 -0.74 13.50 -1.22
N GLY A 100 -0.34 12.37 -1.80
CA GLY A 100 0.25 12.35 -3.14
C GLY A 100 -0.81 12.34 -4.25
N SER A 101 -0.51 11.64 -5.32
CA SER A 101 -1.44 11.46 -6.44
C SER A 101 -2.58 10.51 -6.04
N PRO A 102 -3.86 10.90 -6.18
CA PRO A 102 -4.96 9.96 -5.99
C PRO A 102 -4.77 8.69 -6.83
N ASN A 103 -4.82 7.53 -6.19
CA ASN A 103 -4.59 6.22 -6.81
C ASN A 103 -5.88 5.39 -6.89
N GLY A 104 -6.73 5.45 -5.87
CA GLY A 104 -7.90 4.60 -5.79
C GLY A 104 -8.98 5.11 -4.83
N ILE A 105 -10.20 4.60 -5.03
CA ILE A 105 -11.28 4.69 -4.05
C ILE A 105 -11.77 3.28 -3.76
N THR A 106 -11.64 2.86 -2.51
CA THR A 106 -12.24 1.62 -2.00
C THR A 106 -13.40 1.96 -1.09
N PHE A 107 -14.37 1.06 -0.98
CA PHE A 107 -15.58 1.24 -0.21
C PHE A 107 -15.72 0.11 0.79
N THR A 108 -16.12 0.45 2.02
CA THR A 108 -16.64 -0.50 3.00
C THR A 108 -18.13 -0.27 3.16
N ARG A 109 -18.78 -0.99 4.08
CA ARG A 109 -20.17 -0.69 4.44
C ARG A 109 -20.37 0.78 4.84
N SER A 110 -19.50 1.35 5.66
CA SER A 110 -19.72 2.65 6.30
C SER A 110 -18.78 3.76 5.81
N TYR A 111 -17.70 3.42 5.10
CA TYR A 111 -16.61 4.37 4.79
C TYR A 111 -16.25 4.39 3.29
N GLN A 112 -15.62 5.49 2.87
CA GLN A 112 -14.87 5.60 1.62
C GLN A 112 -13.40 5.76 1.99
N LEU A 113 -12.54 4.95 1.36
CA LEU A 113 -11.11 4.91 1.59
C LEU A 113 -10.43 5.46 0.34
N LEU A 114 -9.89 6.66 0.47
CA LEU A 114 -9.27 7.42 -0.62
C LEU A 114 -7.76 7.20 -0.56
N GLU A 115 -7.22 6.42 -1.49
CA GLU A 115 -5.80 6.09 -1.53
C GLU A 115 -5.03 7.14 -2.33
N PHE A 116 -3.91 7.61 -1.78
CA PHE A 116 -3.00 8.57 -2.38
C PHE A 116 -1.59 8.00 -2.39
N HIS A 117 -1.02 7.84 -3.58
CA HIS A 117 0.33 7.32 -3.77
C HIS A 117 1.37 8.43 -3.59
N LEU A 118 2.32 8.24 -2.66
CA LEU A 118 3.43 9.18 -2.39
C LEU A 118 4.71 8.71 -3.07
N SER A 119 5.01 7.41 -2.98
CA SER A 119 6.15 6.74 -3.61
C SER A 119 5.81 5.26 -3.80
N PRO A 120 6.60 4.47 -4.55
CA PRO A 120 6.33 3.04 -4.75
C PRO A 120 6.14 2.23 -3.47
N SER A 121 6.68 2.69 -2.34
CA SER A 121 6.60 2.02 -1.02
C SER A 121 5.89 2.85 0.05
N ALA A 122 5.20 3.93 -0.34
CA ALA A 122 4.48 4.79 0.62
C ALA A 122 3.19 5.33 0.01
N SER A 123 2.09 5.16 0.72
CA SER A 123 0.78 5.70 0.38
C SER A 123 0.04 6.16 1.64
N THR A 124 -0.87 7.10 1.46
CA THR A 124 -1.76 7.53 2.54
C THR A 124 -3.19 7.29 2.13
N VAL A 125 -4.01 6.86 3.09
CA VAL A 125 -5.42 6.59 2.87
C VAL A 125 -6.23 7.48 3.78
N ILE A 126 -7.02 8.38 3.18
CA ILE A 126 -7.99 9.18 3.92
C ILE A 126 -9.27 8.37 4.01
N VAL A 127 -9.67 8.03 5.23
CA VAL A 127 -10.95 7.38 5.51
C VAL A 127 -12.00 8.47 5.75
N THR A 128 -13.08 8.42 4.99
CA THR A 128 -14.22 9.34 5.14
C THR A 128 -15.50 8.58 5.41
N ASP A 129 -16.40 9.18 6.20
CA ASP A 129 -17.75 8.64 6.40
C ASP A 129 -18.65 8.86 5.17
N ARG A 130 -19.87 8.32 5.18
CA ARG A 130 -20.86 8.52 4.11
C ARG A 130 -21.26 10.00 3.90
N SER A 131 -20.90 10.92 4.78
CA SER A 131 -21.10 12.36 4.63
C SER A 131 -19.89 13.08 4.02
N LEU A 132 -18.87 12.32 3.57
CA LEU A 132 -17.60 12.82 3.04
C LEU A 132 -16.75 13.54 4.11
N LYS A 133 -16.99 13.28 5.40
CA LYS A 133 -16.20 13.84 6.50
C LYS A 133 -14.99 12.91 6.74
N PRO A 134 -13.75 13.42 6.75
CA PRO A 134 -12.60 12.65 7.23
C PRO A 134 -12.81 12.18 8.65
N VAL A 135 -12.50 10.90 8.90
CA VAL A 135 -12.55 10.30 10.24
C VAL A 135 -11.18 9.77 10.67
N GLU A 136 -10.37 9.34 9.71
CA GLU A 136 -9.11 8.65 9.98
C GLU A 136 -8.14 8.77 8.81
N ILE A 137 -6.86 8.64 9.11
CA ILE A 137 -5.78 8.51 8.14
C ILE A 137 -5.03 7.22 8.44
N LEU A 138 -4.86 6.38 7.43
CA LEU A 138 -4.00 5.19 7.46
C LEU A 138 -2.75 5.45 6.62
N TYR A 139 -1.60 4.99 7.11
CA TYR A 139 -0.32 5.08 6.39
C TYR A 139 0.05 3.69 5.86
N GLY A 140 -0.23 3.48 4.58
CA GLY A 140 -0.10 2.18 3.94
C GLY A 140 -0.88 2.07 2.63
N PHE A 141 -0.73 0.91 1.99
CA PHE A 141 -1.30 0.61 0.68
C PHE A 141 -1.91 -0.80 0.63
N GLY A 142 -2.54 -1.14 -0.50
CA GLY A 142 -3.05 -2.49 -0.73
C GLY A 142 -4.28 -2.85 0.11
N ILE A 143 -5.09 -1.87 0.48
CA ILE A 143 -6.21 -2.06 1.41
C ILE A 143 -7.22 -3.10 0.90
N ARG A 144 -7.65 -4.00 1.78
CA ARG A 144 -8.74 -4.95 1.56
C ARG A 144 -9.68 -4.99 2.75
N GLU A 145 -10.99 -4.90 2.52
CA GLU A 145 -11.98 -5.18 3.56
C GLU A 145 -12.04 -6.69 3.81
N ILE A 146 -11.94 -7.08 5.08
CA ILE A 146 -11.97 -8.50 5.50
C ILE A 146 -13.21 -8.84 6.32
N ALA A 147 -13.84 -7.83 6.91
CA ALA A 147 -15.08 -7.91 7.68
C ALA A 147 -15.67 -6.49 7.69
N PRO A 148 -16.96 -6.30 8.04
CA PRO A 148 -17.61 -5.00 7.96
C PRO A 148 -16.81 -3.91 8.69
N ASP A 149 -16.29 -2.96 7.90
CA ASP A 149 -15.47 -1.83 8.37
C ASP A 149 -14.16 -2.22 9.06
N GLU A 150 -13.68 -3.45 8.84
CA GLU A 150 -12.36 -3.93 9.23
C GLU A 150 -11.54 -4.17 7.96
N VAL A 151 -10.37 -3.54 7.91
CA VAL A 151 -9.51 -3.58 6.73
C VAL A 151 -8.12 -4.07 7.07
N ILE A 152 -7.52 -4.82 6.16
CA ILE A 152 -6.09 -5.13 6.19
C ILE A 152 -5.35 -4.31 5.14
N PHE A 153 -4.10 -3.97 5.41
CA PHE A 153 -3.25 -3.20 4.51
C PHE A 153 -1.76 -3.44 4.80
N THR A 154 -0.91 -3.13 3.84
CA THR A 154 0.55 -3.12 4.03
C THR A 154 0.96 -1.76 4.59
N GLU A 155 1.70 -1.74 5.71
CA GLU A 155 2.22 -0.52 6.33
C GLU A 155 3.22 0.19 5.40
N ASP A 156 3.19 1.52 5.41
CA ASP A 156 4.24 2.32 4.76
C ASP A 156 5.63 2.02 5.30
N MET A 157 6.60 1.86 4.38
CA MET A 157 8.00 1.65 4.74
C MET A 157 8.78 2.96 4.72
N VAL A 158 9.77 3.08 5.61
CA VAL A 158 10.77 4.15 5.51
C VAL A 158 11.73 3.81 4.38
N HIS A 159 11.50 4.35 3.18
CA HIS A 159 12.39 4.19 2.03
C HIS A 159 13.80 4.71 2.39
N PHE A 160 14.85 3.97 2.02
CA PHE A 160 16.27 4.25 2.28
C PHE A 160 16.78 4.04 3.72
N ALA A 161 15.96 3.52 4.63
CA ALA A 161 16.43 2.93 5.90
C ALA A 161 16.71 1.43 5.71
N PRO A 162 17.62 0.82 6.49
CA PRO A 162 17.92 -0.62 6.39
C PRO A 162 16.61 -1.43 6.38
N ALA A 163 16.52 -2.37 5.43
CA ALA A 163 15.30 -3.10 5.06
C ALA A 163 14.49 -3.54 6.28
N HIS A 164 13.45 -2.75 6.60
CA HIS A 164 12.51 -3.12 7.63
C HIS A 164 11.58 -4.21 7.08
N PRO A 165 11.14 -5.17 7.90
CA PRO A 165 10.12 -6.12 7.50
C PRO A 165 8.89 -5.38 6.97
N GLU A 166 8.36 -5.79 5.82
CA GLU A 166 7.01 -5.37 5.44
C GLU A 166 6.03 -5.89 6.48
N ARG A 167 5.01 -5.08 6.79
CA ARG A 167 4.03 -5.40 7.82
C ARG A 167 2.63 -5.37 7.26
N ILE A 168 1.81 -6.31 7.73
CA ILE A 168 0.39 -6.33 7.46
C ILE A 168 -0.34 -5.91 8.72
N MET A 169 -1.08 -4.82 8.60
CA MET A 169 -1.87 -4.24 9.67
C MET A 169 -3.34 -4.55 9.45
N LEU A 170 -4.06 -4.79 10.54
CA LEU A 170 -5.51 -4.76 10.63
C LEU A 170 -5.94 -3.43 11.27
N ALA A 171 -6.97 -2.79 10.73
CA ALA A 171 -7.64 -1.64 11.33
C ALA A 171 -9.15 -1.87 11.42
N ASP A 172 -9.75 -1.65 12.59
CA ASP A 172 -11.20 -1.48 12.76
C ASP A 172 -11.53 0.01 12.64
N LEU A 173 -12.11 0.41 11.52
CA LEU A 173 -12.39 1.83 11.21
C LEU A 173 -13.45 2.44 12.15
N ARG A 174 -14.28 1.60 12.78
CA ARG A 174 -15.30 2.05 13.73
C ARG A 174 -14.65 2.49 15.02
N THR A 175 -13.71 1.70 15.54
CA THR A 175 -13.06 1.95 16.84
C THR A 175 -11.74 2.71 16.71
N GLY A 176 -11.10 2.67 15.55
CA GLY A 176 -9.74 3.18 15.30
C GLY A 176 -8.66 2.28 15.90
N ALA A 177 -9.03 1.06 16.31
CA ALA A 177 -8.09 0.09 16.84
C ALA A 177 -7.29 -0.55 15.70
N SER A 178 -6.01 -0.80 15.92
CA SER A 178 -5.15 -1.55 15.01
C SER A 178 -4.47 -2.73 15.67
N GLN A 179 -4.09 -3.70 14.84
CA GLN A 179 -3.32 -4.87 15.22
C GLN A 179 -2.36 -5.23 14.10
N GLU A 180 -1.09 -5.52 14.43
CA GLU A 180 -0.16 -6.15 13.48
C GLU A 180 -0.52 -7.64 13.31
N LEU A 181 -0.65 -8.08 12.06
CA LEU A 181 -0.92 -9.48 11.69
C LEU A 181 0.32 -10.19 11.14
N TYR A 182 1.20 -9.44 10.45
CA TYR A 182 2.46 -9.94 9.91
C TYR A 182 3.59 -8.95 10.17
N PRO A 183 4.80 -9.42 10.54
CA PRO A 183 5.14 -10.83 10.80
C PRO A 183 4.59 -11.34 12.14
N PRO A 184 4.05 -12.57 12.23
CA PRO A 184 3.63 -13.12 13.50
C PRO A 184 4.85 -13.44 14.37
N LYS A 185 4.75 -13.19 15.68
CA LYS A 185 5.82 -13.53 16.62
C LYS A 185 6.11 -15.03 16.61
N GLY A 186 7.39 -15.39 16.51
CA GLY A 186 7.84 -16.78 16.51
C GLY A 186 7.65 -17.50 15.18
N ASP A 187 7.48 -16.76 14.07
CA ASP A 187 7.43 -17.33 12.72
C ASP A 187 8.68 -18.15 12.40
N ALA A 188 8.51 -19.47 12.29
CA ALA A 188 9.59 -20.40 12.02
C ALA A 188 10.22 -20.24 10.64
N LEU A 189 9.45 -19.85 9.61
CA LEU A 189 10.00 -19.64 8.27
C LEU A 189 10.85 -18.37 8.25
N ARG A 190 10.35 -17.31 8.88
CA ARG A 190 11.09 -16.06 9.05
C ARG A 190 12.38 -16.27 9.83
N ALA A 191 12.34 -17.04 10.92
CA ALA A 191 13.50 -17.37 11.73
C ALA A 191 14.52 -18.25 10.98
N ALA A 192 14.06 -19.17 10.14
CA ALA A 192 14.93 -19.99 9.30
C ALA A 192 15.67 -19.13 8.26
N PHE A 193 14.96 -18.22 7.58
CA PHE A 193 15.59 -17.29 6.63
C PHE A 193 16.58 -16.36 7.33
N ALA A 194 16.21 -15.78 8.48
CA ALA A 194 17.13 -14.93 9.24
C ALA A 194 18.40 -15.68 9.69
N LYS A 195 18.27 -16.96 10.02
CA LYS A 195 19.43 -17.80 10.36
C LYS A 195 20.34 -18.00 9.15
N GLU A 196 19.80 -18.32 7.98
CA GLU A 196 20.58 -18.45 6.74
C GLU A 196 21.25 -17.13 6.38
N HIS A 197 20.47 -16.05 6.36
CA HIS A 197 20.92 -14.70 6.08
C HIS A 197 22.12 -14.30 6.92
N LYS A 198 22.10 -14.61 8.23
CA LYS A 198 23.24 -14.37 9.14
C LYS A 198 24.56 -14.98 8.66
N GLU A 199 24.55 -16.13 8.00
CA GLU A 199 25.78 -16.79 7.52
C GLU A 199 26.41 -16.05 6.32
N HIS A 200 25.62 -15.25 5.61
CA HIS A 200 26.04 -14.43 4.47
C HIS A 200 26.31 -12.96 4.83
N MET A 201 25.95 -12.55 6.05
CA MET A 201 26.12 -11.15 6.47
C MET A 201 27.60 -10.79 6.63
N PRO A 202 27.99 -9.57 6.22
CA PRO A 202 29.34 -9.09 6.44
C PRO A 202 29.56 -8.75 7.93
N PRO A 203 30.83 -8.61 8.36
CA PRO A 203 31.15 -8.10 9.69
C PRO A 203 30.47 -6.74 9.98
N HIS A 204 30.22 -6.47 11.25
CA HIS A 204 29.41 -5.32 11.67
C HIS A 204 29.97 -3.95 11.24
N ASP A 205 31.29 -3.80 11.23
CA ASP A 205 31.96 -2.59 10.75
C ASP A 205 31.78 -2.40 9.24
N VAL A 206 31.79 -3.50 8.47
CA VAL A 206 31.56 -3.49 7.02
C VAL A 206 30.12 -3.12 6.69
N CYS A 207 29.11 -3.70 7.35
CA CYS A 207 27.72 -3.35 7.07
C CYS A 207 27.44 -1.86 7.37
N ILE A 208 27.98 -1.31 8.47
CA ILE A 208 27.86 0.13 8.76
C ILE A 208 28.53 0.97 7.65
N ALA A 209 29.75 0.62 7.26
CA ALA A 209 30.51 1.36 6.26
C ALA A 209 29.83 1.36 4.88
N MET A 210 29.11 0.29 4.55
CA MET A 210 28.40 0.11 3.28
C MET A 210 26.93 0.57 3.33
N ASN A 211 26.44 1.04 4.49
CA ASN A 211 25.03 1.34 4.73
C ASN A 211 24.11 0.14 4.44
N ASP A 212 24.59 -1.06 4.78
CA ASP A 212 23.92 -2.34 4.60
C ASP A 212 23.21 -2.75 5.91
N PRO A 213 22.10 -3.52 5.90
CA PRO A 213 21.49 -4.00 7.12
C PRO A 213 22.45 -4.82 7.98
N CYS A 214 22.67 -4.38 9.21
CA CYS A 214 23.55 -5.04 10.19
C CYS A 214 22.82 -6.07 11.07
N ARG A 215 21.62 -6.47 10.69
CA ARG A 215 20.79 -7.40 11.45
C ARG A 215 20.21 -8.51 10.57
N PRO A 216 20.26 -9.77 11.01
CA PRO A 216 19.80 -10.90 10.20
C PRO A 216 18.27 -10.94 10.00
N ASP A 217 17.51 -10.19 10.78
CA ASP A 217 16.06 -10.09 10.64
C ASP A 217 15.61 -8.94 9.70
N TYR A 218 16.56 -8.19 9.14
CA TYR A 218 16.35 -7.01 8.29
C TYR A 218 16.79 -7.33 6.86
N TYR A 219 15.85 -7.55 5.97
CA TYR A 219 16.06 -7.97 4.59
C TYR A 219 14.90 -7.50 3.73
N ASP A 220 15.08 -7.53 2.41
CA ASP A 220 14.04 -7.14 1.48
C ASP A 220 12.90 -8.14 1.54
N GLU A 221 11.69 -7.61 1.68
CA GLU A 221 10.49 -8.40 1.76
C GLU A 221 9.42 -7.76 0.90
N ALA A 222 8.72 -8.58 0.13
CA ALA A 222 7.61 -8.14 -0.69
C ALA A 222 6.37 -8.99 -0.38
N ILE A 223 5.26 -8.33 -0.06
CA ILE A 223 3.99 -8.97 0.24
C ILE A 223 2.99 -8.76 -0.88
N GLU A 224 2.37 -9.86 -1.31
CA GLU A 224 1.29 -9.86 -2.29
C GLU A 224 0.03 -10.48 -1.69
N PHE A 225 -1.08 -9.72 -1.73
CA PHE A 225 -2.40 -10.26 -1.38
C PHE A 225 -2.92 -11.15 -2.49
N LEU A 226 -3.12 -12.44 -2.17
CA LEU A 226 -3.60 -13.42 -3.15
C LEU A 226 -5.14 -13.50 -3.16
N VAL A 227 -5.73 -13.55 -1.97
CA VAL A 227 -7.15 -13.79 -1.77
C VAL A 227 -7.60 -13.13 -0.47
N ALA A 228 -8.66 -12.32 -0.56
CA ALA A 228 -9.43 -11.81 0.57
C ALA A 228 -10.93 -12.08 0.32
N ASN A 229 -11.25 -13.30 -0.12
CA ASN A 229 -12.55 -13.60 -0.75
C ASN A 229 -13.57 -14.22 0.21
N ALA A 230 -13.20 -14.40 1.48
CA ALA A 230 -14.11 -14.87 2.51
C ALA A 230 -14.03 -13.95 3.74
N PRO A 231 -15.17 -13.61 4.36
CA PRO A 231 -15.16 -12.86 5.61
C PRO A 231 -14.19 -13.50 6.60
N GLU A 232 -13.34 -12.66 7.19
CA GLU A 232 -12.40 -13.02 8.24
C GLU A 232 -11.32 -14.05 7.84
N ARG A 233 -11.05 -14.19 6.54
CA ARG A 233 -9.99 -15.06 6.02
C ARG A 233 -9.29 -14.42 4.84
N PHE A 234 -7.96 -14.42 4.87
CA PHE A 234 -7.15 -13.94 3.77
C PHE A 234 -5.86 -14.74 3.64
N SER A 235 -5.19 -14.61 2.50
CA SER A 235 -3.88 -15.19 2.27
C SER A 235 -2.96 -14.23 1.56
N ILE A 236 -1.69 -14.29 1.94
CA ILE A 236 -0.61 -13.52 1.32
C ILE A 236 0.49 -14.45 0.83
N ARG A 237 1.19 -14.01 -0.20
CA ARG A 237 2.49 -14.52 -0.61
C ARG A 237 3.54 -13.54 -0.12
N VAL A 238 4.61 -14.06 0.45
CA VAL A 238 5.77 -13.30 0.89
C VAL A 238 6.98 -13.79 0.12
N SER A 239 7.74 -12.87 -0.46
CA SER A 239 9.06 -13.11 -1.03
C SER A 239 10.10 -12.44 -0.15
N ARG A 240 11.23 -13.11 0.11
CA ARG A 240 12.34 -12.60 0.93
C ARG A 240 13.63 -12.74 0.16
N ASP A 241 14.36 -11.64 0.12
CA ASP A 241 15.63 -11.52 -0.57
C ASP A 241 16.62 -10.78 0.32
N ALA A 242 17.88 -11.21 0.30
CA ALA A 242 18.95 -10.52 1.00
C ALA A 242 20.23 -10.59 0.19
N VAL A 243 20.89 -9.44 0.06
CA VAL A 243 22.08 -9.25 -0.75
C VAL A 243 23.04 -8.35 0.02
N HIS A 244 24.31 -8.76 0.12
CA HIS A 244 25.32 -8.04 0.87
C HIS A 244 26.57 -7.77 0.05
N SER A 245 27.09 -6.56 0.17
CA SER A 245 28.45 -6.27 -0.30
C SER A 245 29.46 -6.63 0.78
N MET A 246 30.27 -7.66 0.53
CA MET A 246 31.31 -8.09 1.48
C MET A 246 32.52 -7.14 1.52
N THR A 247 32.77 -6.42 0.43
CA THR A 247 33.70 -5.29 0.33
C THR A 247 33.19 -4.33 -0.76
N LYS A 248 33.76 -3.13 -0.87
CA LYS A 248 33.34 -2.12 -1.85
C LYS A 248 33.45 -2.57 -3.32
N ASP A 249 34.39 -3.46 -3.62
CA ASP A 249 34.75 -3.86 -4.99
C ASP A 249 34.50 -5.36 -5.27
N ALA A 250 33.93 -6.09 -4.30
CA ALA A 250 33.57 -7.50 -4.49
C ALA A 250 32.14 -7.64 -5.03
N ASP A 251 31.91 -8.71 -5.78
CA ASP A 251 30.55 -9.12 -6.12
C ASP A 251 29.75 -9.37 -4.83
N PRO A 252 28.48 -8.94 -4.78
CA PRO A 252 27.68 -9.12 -3.59
C PRO A 252 27.38 -10.60 -3.36
N ASP A 253 27.37 -11.01 -2.10
CA ASP A 253 26.88 -12.32 -1.69
C ASP A 253 25.36 -12.25 -1.52
N SER A 254 24.65 -13.27 -1.97
CA SER A 254 23.18 -13.29 -1.97
C SER A 254 22.67 -14.52 -1.26
N VAL A 255 21.71 -14.32 -0.36
CA VAL A 255 20.93 -15.41 0.22
C VAL A 255 19.97 -15.92 -0.85
N ALA A 256 19.81 -17.24 -0.95
CA ALA A 256 18.83 -17.81 -1.85
C ALA A 256 17.42 -17.28 -1.52
N SER A 257 16.75 -16.69 -2.51
CA SER A 257 15.39 -16.16 -2.36
C SER A 257 14.44 -17.19 -1.76
N ASP A 258 13.76 -16.81 -0.68
CA ASP A 258 12.72 -17.62 -0.06
C ASP A 258 11.34 -17.07 -0.43
N ARG A 259 10.39 -17.97 -0.61
CA ARG A 259 8.99 -17.61 -0.84
C ARG A 259 8.13 -18.46 0.06
N ALA A 260 7.11 -17.84 0.65
CA ALA A 260 6.19 -18.54 1.53
C ALA A 260 4.75 -18.06 1.33
N PHE A 261 3.82 -18.97 1.52
CA PHE A 261 2.42 -18.62 1.70
C PHE A 261 2.09 -18.49 3.18
N TYR A 262 1.19 -17.55 3.46
CA TYR A 262 0.54 -17.41 4.75
C TYR A 262 -0.97 -17.40 4.54
N VAL A 263 -1.69 -18.15 5.37
CA VAL A 263 -3.15 -18.11 5.45
C VAL A 263 -3.54 -17.67 6.83
N TYR A 264 -4.42 -16.67 6.90
CA TYR A 264 -4.96 -16.13 8.13
C TYR A 264 -6.44 -16.40 8.21
N GLN A 265 -6.92 -16.74 9.41
CA GLN A 265 -8.34 -16.90 9.67
C GLN A 265 -8.69 -16.45 11.09
N ARG A 266 -9.75 -15.67 11.24
CA ARG A 266 -10.31 -15.32 12.55
C ARG A 266 -11.22 -16.45 13.04
N ARG A 267 -11.07 -16.82 14.31
CA ARG A 267 -11.96 -17.75 15.02
C ARG A 267 -12.16 -17.23 16.43
N GLU A 268 -13.41 -17.10 16.85
CA GLU A 268 -13.75 -16.65 18.22
C GLU A 268 -13.09 -15.30 18.57
N GLY A 269 -12.98 -14.39 17.60
CA GLY A 269 -12.38 -13.07 17.77
C GLY A 269 -10.84 -13.05 17.76
N GLN A 270 -10.17 -14.19 17.59
CA GLN A 270 -8.71 -14.30 17.54
C GLN A 270 -8.22 -14.68 16.14
N TRP A 271 -7.11 -14.08 15.73
CA TRP A 271 -6.46 -14.42 14.48
C TRP A 271 -5.54 -15.63 14.64
N PHE A 272 -5.66 -16.55 13.71
CA PHE A 272 -4.75 -17.68 13.57
C PHE A 272 -4.12 -17.64 12.19
N TYR A 273 -2.91 -18.17 12.09
CA TYR A 273 -2.20 -18.33 10.84
C TYR A 273 -1.66 -19.74 10.65
N CYS A 274 -1.31 -20.05 9.41
CA CYS A 274 -0.38 -21.11 9.06
C CYS A 274 0.52 -20.58 7.93
N SER A 275 1.71 -21.15 7.82
CA SER A 275 2.66 -20.80 6.76
C SER A 275 3.25 -22.06 6.11
N GLN A 276 3.60 -21.94 4.83
CA GLN A 276 4.21 -23.03 4.06
C GLN A 276 5.23 -22.45 3.08
N PRO A 277 6.44 -23.03 2.96
CA PRO A 277 7.40 -22.63 1.95
C PRO A 277 6.89 -22.98 0.54
N LEU A 278 7.27 -22.14 -0.43
CA LEU A 278 6.97 -22.32 -1.85
C LEU A 278 8.16 -22.94 -2.57
N SER A 279 8.13 -24.26 -2.73
CA SER A 279 9.12 -25.00 -3.51
C SER A 279 8.66 -25.17 -4.97
N GLY A 280 9.33 -24.50 -5.92
CA GLY A 280 9.10 -24.67 -7.37
C GLY A 280 8.34 -23.53 -8.06
N THR A 281 7.88 -23.77 -9.30
CA THR A 281 7.15 -22.80 -10.15
C THR A 281 5.63 -22.95 -10.10
N THR A 282 5.11 -23.91 -9.34
CA THR A 282 3.67 -24.18 -9.29
C THR A 282 3.02 -23.30 -8.23
N ASP A 283 2.21 -22.35 -8.69
CA ASP A 283 1.31 -21.50 -7.87
C ASP A 283 0.10 -22.31 -7.33
N GLU A 284 0.31 -23.55 -6.86
CA GLU A 284 -0.74 -24.27 -6.15
C GLU A 284 -1.07 -23.50 -4.87
N GLY A 285 -2.35 -23.14 -4.71
CA GLY A 285 -2.80 -22.32 -3.59
C GLY A 285 -2.48 -22.94 -2.22
N PRO A 286 -2.48 -22.14 -1.15
CA PRO A 286 -2.04 -22.59 0.15
C PRO A 286 -2.90 -23.73 0.69
N ASN A 287 -2.27 -24.86 1.02
CA ASN A 287 -2.93 -26.05 1.54
C ASN A 287 -2.61 -26.27 3.03
N CYS A 288 -2.67 -25.21 3.83
CA CYS A 288 -2.51 -25.29 5.27
C CYS A 288 -3.76 -24.79 6.00
N LEU A 289 -4.03 -25.36 7.17
CA LEU A 289 -5.12 -24.94 8.05
C LEU A 289 -4.56 -23.99 9.14
N PRO A 290 -5.06 -22.75 9.24
CA PRO A 290 -4.63 -21.82 10.28
C PRO A 290 -4.84 -22.40 11.69
N SER A 291 -3.76 -22.47 12.46
CA SER A 291 -3.75 -23.12 13.77
C SER A 291 -2.83 -22.45 14.79
N LEU A 292 -1.86 -21.67 14.34
CA LEU A 292 -0.97 -20.90 15.22
C LEU A 292 -1.61 -19.55 15.55
N PRO A 293 -1.66 -19.11 16.81
CA PRO A 293 -2.20 -17.80 17.15
C PRO A 293 -1.32 -16.69 16.58
N VAL A 294 -1.93 -15.64 16.04
CA VAL A 294 -1.21 -14.41 15.72
C VAL A 294 -0.96 -13.65 17.01
N VAL A 295 0.28 -13.67 17.47
CA VAL A 295 0.74 -12.84 18.58
C VAL A 295 1.47 -11.66 17.95
N ALA A 296 0.86 -10.47 18.01
CA ALA A 296 1.52 -9.25 17.60
C ALA A 296 2.70 -8.97 18.53
N ASP A 297 3.84 -8.56 17.98
CA ASP A 297 4.80 -7.86 18.82
C ASP A 297 4.17 -6.52 19.20
N GLY A 298 4.30 -6.12 20.47
CA GLY A 298 3.78 -4.82 20.91
C GLY A 298 4.31 -3.73 19.99
N ALA A 299 3.47 -2.72 19.68
CA ALA A 299 3.81 -1.69 18.70
C ALA A 299 5.23 -1.16 18.96
N PRO A 300 6.14 -1.21 17.97
CA PRO A 300 7.50 -0.71 18.16
C PRO A 300 7.45 0.76 18.60
N GLU A 301 8.26 1.10 19.59
CA GLU A 301 8.29 2.40 20.28
C GLU A 301 8.71 3.59 19.36
N PHE A 302 9.03 3.30 18.09
CA PHE A 302 9.65 4.22 17.14
C PHE A 302 8.91 4.33 15.82
N GLN A 303 7.61 4.64 15.80
CA GLN A 303 6.95 5.02 14.55
C GLN A 303 5.88 6.08 14.77
N ARG A 304 5.68 6.92 13.74
CA ARG A 304 4.52 7.82 13.64
C ARG A 304 3.23 7.03 13.92
N PRO A 305 2.18 7.65 14.47
CA PRO A 305 0.92 6.96 14.67
C PRO A 305 0.43 6.39 13.33
N LEU A 306 0.42 5.06 13.21
CA LEU A 306 -0.04 4.29 12.04
C LEU A 306 -1.45 4.64 11.63
N ILE A 307 -2.23 4.99 12.64
CA ILE A 307 -3.60 5.43 12.55
C ILE A 307 -3.69 6.76 13.26
N ARG A 308 -4.26 7.75 12.58
CA ARG A 308 -4.57 9.03 13.19
C ARG A 308 -6.04 9.37 12.98
N ARG A 309 -6.78 9.49 14.08
CA ARG A 309 -8.14 10.05 14.08
C ARG A 309 -8.09 11.52 13.71
N VAL A 310 -9.01 11.93 12.83
CA VAL A 310 -9.22 13.34 12.50
C VAL A 310 -10.27 13.89 13.47
N ASN A 311 -9.86 14.82 14.34
CA ASN A 311 -10.76 15.50 15.28
C ASN A 311 -11.59 16.57 14.57
#